data_AF-A0A1H7X5T8-F1
#
_entry.id   AF-A0A1H7X5T8-F1
#
_cell.length_a   1.000
_cell.length_b   1.000
_cell.length_c   1.000
_cell.angle_alpha   90.00
_cell.angle_beta   90.00
_cell.angle_gamma   90.00
#
_symmetry.space_group_name_H-M   'P 1'
#
loop_
_entity.id
_entity.type
_entity.pdbx_description
1 polymer ?
#
loop_
_entity_poly.entity_id
_entity_poly.type
_entity_poly.pdbx_seq_one_letter_code
_entity_poly.pdbx_strand_id
1 'polypeptide(L)'
;MSINKFQIGKCAFEFDPETEVAFEDGGMSFHLKGRPVGYDRSRHTPPFDPEGFDNPAAGWIAPSFRSSTFYFYDNHDTPQRRISYLQNQPTNGFFALWEKGFAFGTRFFGEIDLRPDRVELQGLLRHDYETDAQGVPVHVVWHCPPGEVELRPYTYGSFEEAMAAPPERVRRLLIREWDGRWRDELLRFTRLEHLSLQHSWSTDTANSATAFPESFCTLTRLRELYLRSPVFSHLPEGLGALESLEVLSLAHCRIEALPASISRLERLQRLLLDGNRLATLPESVGNLPALTHLSINKNPFESLPASLKNIEKVDIERKNEALFRDIRYRPEVEAVVDREAFMARGSPTHVALLGEALARHGLQRYADALLRHARQALRLRTVESEDYASLGNTRIGGRPDLPPGIDYPSTDGKPWRFYAQIDLADIASMQSWLPRSGRLYFFGEGQEEGDAVCVLHSDAPADALRTHAWPEDAEFADGCSVSDAYEGYKASVDITVSLPNLYNAGNGRLLGEDAMLLEIDRDDTLQEAYWALEAELAGDGERRNAAHLMNAHVFTQHENPQEQASREKGGLPVEWVNLLTLCSDGNPGFCFWDAGTFTFSIHEKDLALGDFSRVHWSLESS
;
A
#
# COMPACT_ATOMS: atom_id res chain seq x y z
N MET A 1 28.03 18.34 25.35
CA MET A 1 27.28 19.09 26.38
C MET A 1 26.20 19.86 25.66
N SER A 2 24.93 19.53 25.91
CA SER A 2 23.76 20.04 25.19
C SER A 2 23.75 21.58 25.14
N ILE A 3 23.85 22.16 23.93
CA ILE A 3 23.84 23.63 23.75
C ILE A 3 22.41 24.14 23.45
N ASN A 4 21.48 23.25 23.07
CA ASN A 4 20.09 23.62 22.81
C ASN A 4 19.39 23.94 24.14
N LYS A 5 18.75 25.11 24.22
CA LYS A 5 18.08 25.60 25.44
C LYS A 5 16.63 25.91 25.14
N PHE A 6 15.74 25.53 26.05
CA PHE A 6 14.33 25.81 25.92
C PHE A 6 13.73 26.25 27.27
N GLN A 7 13.14 27.44 27.31
CA GLN A 7 12.55 28.03 28.52
C GLN A 7 11.20 28.70 28.22
N ILE A 8 10.21 28.42 29.06
CA ILE A 8 8.90 29.09 29.07
C ILE A 8 8.59 29.55 30.50
N GLY A 9 8.35 30.85 30.66
CA GLY A 9 8.17 31.46 31.97
C GLY A 9 9.37 31.22 32.87
N LYS A 10 9.11 30.58 34.02
CA LYS A 10 10.12 30.18 35.01
C LYS A 10 10.58 28.73 34.86
N CYS A 11 10.15 28.03 33.81
CA CYS A 11 10.35 26.60 33.60
C CYS A 11 11.35 26.36 32.47
N ALA A 12 12.33 25.50 32.73
CA ALA A 12 13.35 25.08 31.77
C ALA A 12 13.06 23.66 31.28
N PHE A 13 13.37 23.39 30.02
CA PHE A 13 13.11 22.14 29.33
C PHE A 13 14.37 21.64 28.62
N GLU A 14 14.53 20.32 28.59
CA GLU A 14 15.50 19.63 27.74
C GLU A 14 14.81 19.11 26.49
N PHE A 15 15.45 19.29 25.33
CA PHE A 15 14.95 18.77 24.06
C PHE A 15 15.01 17.26 24.00
N ASP A 16 13.93 16.66 23.51
CA ASP A 16 13.85 15.25 23.20
C ASP A 16 14.52 14.95 21.84
N PRO A 17 15.14 13.77 21.66
CA PRO A 17 15.70 13.34 20.38
C PRO A 17 14.71 13.37 19.20
N GLU A 18 13.41 13.23 19.46
CA GLU A 18 12.35 13.33 18.44
C GLU A 18 11.89 14.77 18.16
N THR A 19 12.64 15.78 18.63
CA THR A 19 12.36 17.17 18.27
C THR A 19 12.66 17.41 16.79
N GLU A 20 11.69 17.95 16.07
CA GLU A 20 11.82 18.26 14.65
C GLU A 20 11.62 19.75 14.37
N VAL A 21 12.45 20.29 13.49
CA VAL A 21 12.26 21.61 12.87
C VAL A 21 12.02 21.37 11.39
N ALA A 22 10.83 21.70 10.91
CA ALA A 22 10.47 21.53 9.51
C ALA A 22 10.33 22.89 8.82
N PHE A 23 10.81 22.98 7.58
CA PHE A 23 10.64 24.16 6.74
C PHE A 23 9.53 23.87 5.72
N GLU A 24 8.36 24.49 5.92
CA GLU A 24 7.16 24.32 5.09
C GLU A 24 7.02 25.49 4.09
N ASP A 25 6.20 25.32 3.06
CA ASP A 25 5.89 26.43 2.14
C ASP A 25 5.18 27.57 2.88
N GLY A 26 5.87 28.71 2.96
CA GLY A 26 5.42 29.89 3.69
C GLY A 26 6.16 30.10 5.01
N GLY A 27 6.92 29.14 5.54
CA GLY A 27 7.79 29.43 6.68
C GLY A 27 8.31 28.20 7.42
N MET A 28 8.49 28.33 8.72
CA MET A 28 9.13 27.32 9.55
C MET A 28 8.11 26.82 10.56
N SER A 29 7.97 25.50 10.66
CA SER A 29 7.27 24.84 11.74
C SER A 29 8.27 24.25 12.73
N PHE A 30 8.04 24.52 14.01
CA PHE A 30 8.78 23.88 15.09
C PHE A 30 7.86 22.87 15.73
N HIS A 31 8.30 21.62 15.82
CA HIS A 31 7.74 20.60 16.70
C HIS A 31 8.79 20.29 17.74
N LEU A 32 8.94 21.22 18.69
CA LEU A 32 9.82 20.99 19.82
C LEU A 32 9.17 19.92 20.68
N LYS A 33 9.89 18.89 21.12
CA LYS A 33 9.43 17.99 22.18
C LYS A 33 10.41 18.11 23.32
N GLY A 34 9.93 18.27 24.54
CA GLY A 34 10.85 18.43 25.66
C GLY A 34 10.27 18.05 27.00
N ARG A 35 11.15 17.59 27.89
CA ARG A 35 10.81 17.24 29.28
C ARG A 35 11.29 18.34 30.23
N PRO A 36 10.54 18.69 31.28
CA PRO A 36 10.96 19.71 32.23
C PRO A 36 12.22 19.26 32.98
N VAL A 37 13.15 20.18 33.20
CA VAL A 37 14.35 19.97 34.03
C VAL A 37 13.93 20.01 35.51
N GLY A 38 13.21 18.96 35.94
CA GLY A 38 12.55 18.86 37.24
C GLY A 38 11.10 19.38 37.23
N TYR A 39 10.16 18.55 37.72
CA TYR A 39 8.76 18.92 37.83
C TYR A 39 8.47 19.67 39.14
N ASP A 40 7.94 20.90 39.02
CA ASP A 40 7.45 21.72 40.14
C ASP A 40 5.96 22.02 39.95
N ARG A 41 5.10 21.40 40.77
CA ARG A 41 3.64 21.52 40.67
C ARG A 41 3.13 22.96 40.77
N SER A 42 3.83 23.84 41.49
CA SER A 42 3.45 25.26 41.61
C SER A 42 3.74 26.07 40.34
N ARG A 43 4.60 25.54 39.46
CA ARG A 43 5.05 26.21 38.24
C ARG A 43 4.58 25.52 36.96
N HIS A 44 4.17 24.26 36.99
CA HIS A 44 3.92 23.43 35.81
C HIS A 44 2.46 22.92 35.66
N THR A 45 1.54 23.31 36.56
CA THR A 45 0.14 22.86 36.51
C THR A 45 -0.81 24.00 36.07
N PRO A 46 -1.67 23.82 35.05
CA PRO A 46 -2.71 24.77 34.68
C PRO A 46 -3.95 24.64 35.60
N PRO A 47 -4.89 25.61 35.61
CA PRO A 47 -5.98 25.69 36.61
C PRO A 47 -7.12 24.65 36.46
N PHE A 48 -6.95 23.60 35.66
CA PHE A 48 -8.00 22.60 35.41
C PHE A 48 -7.81 21.29 36.18
N ASP A 49 -8.93 20.64 36.47
CA ASP A 49 -9.07 19.47 37.35
C ASP A 49 -8.30 18.24 36.83
N PRO A 50 -7.31 17.72 37.58
CA PRO A 50 -6.52 16.56 37.19
C PRO A 50 -7.28 15.22 37.18
N GLU A 51 -8.55 15.15 37.61
CA GLU A 51 -9.34 13.90 37.65
C GLU A 51 -10.38 13.75 36.52
N GLY A 52 -10.41 14.65 35.53
CA GLY A 52 -11.31 14.55 34.37
C GLY A 52 -10.99 13.38 33.43
N PHE A 53 -12.03 12.76 32.85
CA PHE A 53 -11.94 11.59 31.95
C PHE A 53 -11.11 11.83 30.66
N ASP A 54 -10.88 13.09 30.30
CA ASP A 54 -10.06 13.52 29.15
C ASP A 54 -8.59 13.81 29.52
N ASN A 55 -8.08 13.30 30.65
CA ASN A 55 -6.73 13.61 31.14
C ASN A 55 -5.70 12.51 30.83
N PRO A 56 -4.80 12.68 29.84
CA PRO A 56 -3.73 11.72 29.57
C PRO A 56 -2.54 11.88 30.56
N ALA A 57 -1.65 10.86 30.69
CA ALA A 57 -0.58 10.73 31.72
C ALA A 57 0.64 11.71 31.70
N ALA A 58 1.02 12.37 32.79
CA ALA A 58 2.03 13.46 32.88
C ALA A 58 3.36 13.35 32.07
N GLY A 59 3.89 14.47 31.51
CA GLY A 59 5.36 14.65 31.37
C GLY A 59 5.99 15.40 30.16
N TRP A 60 5.26 15.82 29.13
CA TRP A 60 5.88 16.21 27.84
C TRP A 60 5.39 17.55 27.31
N ILE A 61 6.26 18.47 26.91
CA ILE A 61 5.80 19.71 26.28
C ILE A 61 6.17 19.70 24.80
N ALA A 62 5.16 19.87 23.95
CA ALA A 62 5.30 19.96 22.51
C ALA A 62 4.84 21.33 21.97
N PRO A 63 5.68 22.38 22.01
CA PRO A 63 5.44 23.60 21.28
C PRO A 63 5.39 23.32 19.79
N SER A 64 4.19 23.42 19.23
CA SER A 64 3.99 23.56 17.80
C SER A 64 3.84 25.03 17.48
N PHE A 65 4.74 25.52 16.65
CA PHE A 65 4.62 26.83 16.04
C PHE A 65 4.56 26.65 14.53
N ARG A 66 3.60 27.29 13.87
CA ARG A 66 3.54 27.34 12.42
C ARG A 66 3.40 28.80 11.98
N SER A 67 4.45 29.40 11.44
CA SER A 67 4.35 30.70 10.78
C SER A 67 4.47 30.54 9.29
N SER A 68 3.50 31.13 8.59
CA SER A 68 3.50 31.29 7.14
C SER A 68 4.14 32.61 6.69
N THR A 69 5.00 33.21 7.52
CA THR A 69 5.55 34.57 7.30
C THR A 69 7.08 34.67 7.42
N PHE A 70 7.80 33.54 7.49
CA PHE A 70 9.26 33.57 7.57
C PHE A 70 9.91 33.43 6.20
N TYR A 71 10.49 34.53 5.74
CA TYR A 71 11.37 34.52 4.59
C TYR A 71 12.79 34.83 5.05
N PHE A 72 13.72 33.95 4.71
CA PHE A 72 15.14 34.17 4.98
C PHE A 72 15.71 35.35 4.21
N TYR A 73 15.01 35.79 3.17
CA TYR A 73 15.28 36.97 2.40
C TYR A 73 14.01 37.80 2.36
N ASP A 74 14.10 39.11 2.55
CA ASP A 74 12.95 39.98 2.27
C ASP A 74 12.68 40.09 0.76
N ASN A 75 11.65 40.85 0.42
CA ASN A 75 11.36 41.23 -0.96
C ASN A 75 12.45 42.12 -1.62
N HIS A 76 13.63 42.30 -0.98
CA HIS A 76 14.86 42.89 -1.51
C HIS A 76 16.05 41.91 -1.65
N ASP A 77 15.85 40.60 -1.43
CA ASP A 77 16.95 39.61 -1.32
C ASP A 77 17.96 39.97 -0.22
N THR A 78 17.53 40.74 0.78
CA THR A 78 18.34 41.01 1.96
C THR A 78 18.11 39.88 2.95
N PRO A 79 19.15 39.17 3.39
CA PRO A 79 19.00 38.10 4.36
C PRO A 79 18.42 38.66 5.66
N GLN A 80 17.22 38.21 6.01
CA GLN A 80 16.52 38.55 7.24
C GLN A 80 17.12 37.72 8.37
N ARG A 81 18.24 38.22 8.92
CA ARG A 81 18.91 37.60 10.07
C ARG A 81 18.12 37.75 11.36
N ARG A 82 17.29 38.79 11.46
CA ARG A 82 16.50 39.08 12.64
C ARG A 82 15.10 39.51 12.25
N ILE A 83 14.09 38.87 12.82
CA ILE A 83 12.68 39.14 12.56
C ILE A 83 12.01 39.55 13.87
N SER A 84 11.35 40.71 13.88
CA SER A 84 10.74 41.27 15.09
C SER A 84 9.22 41.31 14.98
N TYR A 85 8.52 40.68 15.92
CA TYR A 85 7.06 40.70 16.06
C TYR A 85 6.65 41.69 17.15
N LEU A 86 6.19 42.85 16.70
CA LEU A 86 5.73 43.92 17.58
C LEU A 86 4.31 43.65 18.09
N GLN A 87 3.92 44.35 19.16
CA GLN A 87 2.63 44.17 19.83
C GLN A 87 1.40 44.28 18.90
N ASN A 88 1.51 45.04 17.81
CA ASN A 88 0.45 45.27 16.83
C ASN A 88 0.56 44.39 15.56
N GLN A 89 1.60 43.55 15.46
CA GLN A 89 1.84 42.65 14.34
C GLN A 89 2.36 41.30 14.86
N PRO A 90 1.52 40.50 15.54
CA PRO A 90 1.91 39.17 16.01
C PRO A 90 2.07 38.16 14.87
N THR A 91 2.59 36.99 15.20
CA THR A 91 2.60 35.83 14.29
C THR A 91 1.19 35.46 13.83
N ASN A 92 1.03 35.13 12.55
CA ASN A 92 -0.25 34.73 11.94
C ASN A 92 -0.69 33.28 12.25
N GLY A 93 0.10 32.53 13.02
CA GLY A 93 -0.20 31.16 13.42
C GLY A 93 -0.22 30.97 14.93
N PHE A 94 -0.79 29.84 15.34
CA PHE A 94 -0.94 29.47 16.74
C PHE A 94 0.36 28.87 17.28
N PHE A 95 0.77 29.32 18.46
CA PHE A 95 1.77 28.64 19.27
C PHE A 95 1.00 27.73 20.25
N ALA A 96 0.96 26.43 19.97
CA ALA A 96 0.25 25.46 20.79
C ALA A 96 1.25 24.59 21.55
N LEU A 97 1.12 24.53 22.87
CA LEU A 97 1.97 23.71 23.75
C LEU A 97 1.21 22.43 24.11
N TRP A 98 1.50 21.33 23.41
CA TRP A 98 0.79 20.07 23.60
C TRP A 98 1.45 19.17 24.65
N GLU A 99 0.58 18.42 25.35
CA GLU A 99 0.83 17.36 26.34
C GLU A 99 1.06 17.74 27.84
N LYS A 100 -0.01 18.20 28.52
CA LYS A 100 -0.16 18.12 30.00
C LYS A 100 0.66 19.11 30.82
N GLY A 101 0.69 20.36 30.39
CA GLY A 101 1.17 21.46 31.24
C GLY A 101 0.53 22.80 30.94
N PHE A 102 0.28 23.12 29.66
CA PHE A 102 -0.13 24.48 29.27
C PHE A 102 -0.90 24.47 27.94
N ALA A 103 -2.21 24.20 27.94
CA ALA A 103 -3.01 24.40 26.73
C ALA A 103 -3.31 25.90 26.57
N PHE A 104 -2.47 26.65 25.86
CA PHE A 104 -2.74 28.04 25.53
C PHE A 104 -2.71 28.25 24.02
N GLY A 105 -3.82 28.67 23.43
CA GLY A 105 -3.82 29.28 22.11
C GLY A 105 -3.22 30.68 22.22
N THR A 106 -1.92 30.81 21.96
CA THR A 106 -1.19 32.08 22.12
C THR A 106 -0.48 32.50 20.84
N ARG A 107 -0.18 33.80 20.74
CA ARG A 107 0.69 34.37 19.71
C ARG A 107 2.04 34.76 20.30
N PHE A 108 3.07 34.67 19.47
CA PHE A 108 4.43 35.07 19.83
C PHE A 108 4.67 36.55 19.48
N PHE A 109 5.32 37.26 20.41
CA PHE A 109 5.75 38.65 20.29
C PHE A 109 7.21 38.73 20.73
N GLY A 110 8.13 39.09 19.85
CA GLY A 110 9.55 39.07 20.17
C GLY A 110 10.45 39.04 18.94
N GLU A 111 11.72 38.71 19.16
CA GLU A 111 12.72 38.60 18.09
C GLU A 111 13.06 37.16 17.79
N ILE A 112 13.33 36.89 16.51
CA ILE A 112 13.84 35.62 16.02
C ILE A 112 15.14 35.91 15.28
N ASP A 113 16.24 35.36 15.77
CA ASP A 113 17.57 35.43 15.15
C ASP A 113 17.81 34.12 14.39
N LEU A 114 17.90 34.23 13.06
CA LEU A 114 18.11 33.13 12.13
C LEU A 114 19.56 33.13 11.65
N ARG A 115 20.29 32.05 11.97
CA ARG A 115 21.67 31.81 11.52
C ARG A 115 21.77 30.43 10.86
N PRO A 116 22.73 30.23 9.95
CA PRO A 116 22.93 28.94 9.28
C PRO A 116 23.15 27.76 10.24
N ASP A 117 23.69 28.03 11.44
CA ASP A 117 24.05 27.07 12.48
C ASP A 117 23.14 27.12 13.70
N ARG A 118 22.18 28.05 13.75
CA ARG A 118 21.38 28.32 14.95
C ARG A 118 20.10 29.12 14.68
N VAL A 119 19.00 28.72 15.30
CA VAL A 119 17.79 29.53 15.42
C VAL A 119 17.56 29.91 16.89
N GLU A 120 17.36 31.20 17.16
CA GLU A 120 17.09 31.72 18.50
C GLU A 120 15.80 32.54 18.52
N LEU A 121 14.83 32.12 19.34
CA LEU A 121 13.53 32.76 19.54
C LEU A 121 13.51 33.40 20.92
N GLN A 122 13.28 34.71 21.03
CA GLN A 122 13.21 35.40 22.33
C GLN A 122 12.03 36.38 22.36
N GLY A 123 11.09 36.18 23.28
CA GLY A 123 9.89 37.00 23.33
C GLY A 123 8.90 36.67 24.43
N LEU A 124 7.64 36.97 24.16
CA LEU A 124 6.48 36.77 25.03
C LEU A 124 5.40 36.01 24.26
N LEU A 125 4.73 35.06 24.93
CA LEU A 125 3.49 34.44 24.48
C LEU A 125 2.31 35.17 25.13
N ARG A 126 1.29 35.51 24.36
CA ARG A 126 0.05 36.16 24.85
C ARG A 126 -1.20 35.53 24.26
N HIS A 127 -2.29 35.54 25.02
CA HIS A 127 -3.59 35.01 24.58
C HIS A 127 -4.29 35.96 23.61
N ASP A 128 -5.07 35.41 22.68
CA ASP A 128 -5.83 36.17 21.65
C ASP A 128 -6.92 37.11 22.21
N TYR A 129 -7.31 36.98 23.50
CA TYR A 129 -8.47 37.68 24.09
C TYR A 129 -8.11 38.58 25.28
N GLU A 130 -6.85 38.58 25.74
CA GLU A 130 -6.43 39.37 26.90
C GLU A 130 -5.80 40.70 26.46
N THR A 131 -6.32 41.81 26.97
CA THR A 131 -5.74 43.15 26.77
C THR A 131 -4.62 43.47 27.75
N ASP A 132 -4.33 42.58 28.69
CA ASP A 132 -3.29 42.79 29.69
C ASP A 132 -1.88 42.60 29.12
N ALA A 133 -0.98 43.50 29.49
CA ALA A 133 0.40 43.53 29.00
C ALA A 133 1.29 42.38 29.54
N GLN A 134 0.77 41.55 30.44
CA GLN A 134 1.51 40.46 31.09
C GLN A 134 1.48 39.18 30.24
N GLY A 135 2.44 39.03 29.33
CA GLY A 135 2.68 37.78 28.59
C GLY A 135 3.64 36.83 29.32
N VAL A 136 3.69 35.56 28.89
CA VAL A 136 4.64 34.57 29.41
C VAL A 136 5.93 34.63 28.60
N PRO A 137 7.10 34.90 29.21
CA PRO A 137 8.35 34.96 28.46
C PRO A 137 8.75 33.60 27.90
N VAL A 138 9.27 33.59 26.67
CA VAL A 138 9.75 32.38 26.00
C VAL A 138 11.15 32.65 25.43
N HIS A 139 12.05 31.69 25.63
CA HIS A 139 13.39 31.70 25.03
C HIS A 139 13.72 30.29 24.54
N VAL A 140 13.96 30.18 23.24
CA VAL A 140 14.30 28.93 22.55
C VAL A 140 15.61 29.17 21.81
N VAL A 141 16.59 28.28 22.02
CA VAL A 141 17.84 28.25 21.26
C VAL A 141 18.01 26.85 20.71
N TRP A 142 17.99 26.74 19.38
CA TRP A 142 18.18 25.50 18.65
C TRP A 142 19.41 25.62 17.77
N HIS A 143 20.39 24.73 17.95
CA HIS A 143 21.56 24.61 17.08
C HIS A 143 21.28 23.58 15.99
N CYS A 144 21.46 23.99 14.74
CA CYS A 144 21.20 23.15 13.57
C CYS A 144 22.52 22.56 13.03
N PRO A 145 22.61 21.26 12.73
CA PRO A 145 23.67 20.73 11.87
C PRO A 145 23.78 21.48 10.53
N PRO A 146 25.00 21.58 9.95
CA PRO A 146 25.21 22.25 8.66
C PRO A 146 24.33 21.66 7.55
N GLY A 147 23.54 22.51 6.88
CA GLY A 147 22.66 22.12 5.76
C GLY A 147 21.21 21.83 6.16
N GLU A 148 20.88 21.80 7.45
CA GLU A 148 19.52 21.53 7.93
C GLU A 148 18.57 22.74 7.76
N VAL A 149 19.12 23.96 7.67
CA VAL A 149 18.37 25.19 7.39
C VAL A 149 18.51 25.57 5.91
N GLU A 150 17.52 25.22 5.10
CA GLU A 150 17.49 25.60 3.68
C GLU A 150 16.88 27.00 3.51
N LEU A 151 17.72 28.00 3.21
CA LEU A 151 17.27 29.38 3.03
C LEU A 151 16.48 29.54 1.74
N ARG A 152 15.15 29.66 1.82
CA ARG A 152 14.28 29.84 0.66
C ARG A 152 14.19 31.31 0.21
N PRO A 153 14.10 31.58 -1.10
CA PRO A 153 13.80 32.91 -1.62
C PRO A 153 12.46 33.44 -1.12
N TYR A 154 12.30 34.77 -1.10
CA TYR A 154 11.02 35.42 -0.80
C TYR A 154 9.90 34.90 -1.71
N THR A 155 8.71 34.64 -1.15
CA THR A 155 7.53 34.22 -1.92
C THR A 155 6.57 35.39 -2.07
N TYR A 156 6.36 35.81 -3.30
CA TYR A 156 5.46 36.90 -3.65
C TYR A 156 4.01 36.40 -3.57
N GLY A 157 3.16 37.10 -2.82
CA GLY A 157 1.78 36.69 -2.51
C GLY A 157 0.73 37.25 -3.48
N SER A 158 1.12 38.24 -4.31
CA SER A 158 0.24 38.87 -5.28
C SER A 158 0.98 39.23 -6.58
N PHE A 159 0.22 39.42 -7.65
CA PHE A 159 0.76 39.91 -8.92
C PHE A 159 1.33 41.33 -8.79
N GLU A 160 0.66 42.20 -8.05
CA GLU A 160 1.10 43.60 -7.86
C GLU A 160 2.46 43.66 -7.16
N GLU A 161 2.63 42.84 -6.12
CA GLU A 161 3.89 42.73 -5.38
C GLU A 161 5.03 42.20 -6.26
N ALA A 162 4.76 41.15 -7.04
CA ALA A 162 5.74 40.57 -7.96
C ALA A 162 6.12 41.56 -9.08
N MET A 163 5.16 42.30 -9.63
CA MET A 163 5.40 43.27 -10.71
C MET A 163 6.17 44.50 -10.25
N ALA A 164 6.08 44.86 -8.98
CA ALA A 164 6.86 45.93 -8.38
C ALA A 164 8.35 45.55 -8.19
N ALA A 165 8.67 44.25 -8.17
CA ALA A 165 10.03 43.76 -8.00
C ALA A 165 10.78 43.63 -9.34
N PRO A 166 12.13 43.75 -9.33
CA PRO A 166 12.95 43.39 -10.49
C PRO A 166 12.72 41.92 -10.91
N PRO A 167 12.47 41.63 -12.19
CA PRO A 167 12.05 40.29 -12.64
C PRO A 167 13.02 39.15 -12.29
N GLU A 168 14.32 39.44 -12.29
CA GLU A 168 15.41 38.50 -11.96
C GLU A 168 15.37 38.00 -10.49
N ARG A 169 14.54 38.62 -9.65
CA ARG A 169 14.43 38.33 -8.21
C ARG A 169 13.20 37.48 -7.87
N VAL A 170 12.18 37.51 -8.73
CA VAL A 170 10.94 36.75 -8.52
C VAL A 170 11.18 35.30 -8.86
N ARG A 171 11.46 34.49 -7.83
CA ARG A 171 11.66 33.04 -7.95
C ARG A 171 10.47 32.23 -7.48
N ARG A 172 9.65 32.77 -6.57
CA ARG A 172 8.50 32.06 -5.99
C ARG A 172 7.29 32.96 -6.00
N LEU A 173 6.20 32.51 -6.61
CA LEU A 173 4.94 33.24 -6.71
C LEU A 173 3.79 32.34 -6.25
N LEU A 174 3.04 32.79 -5.24
CA LEU A 174 1.91 32.05 -4.67
C LEU A 174 0.68 32.96 -4.58
N ILE A 175 -0.26 32.77 -5.51
CA ILE A 175 -1.50 33.55 -5.59
C ILE A 175 -2.66 32.70 -5.08
N ARG A 176 -3.12 32.95 -3.84
CA ARG A 176 -4.23 32.22 -3.20
C ARG A 176 -5.60 32.61 -3.75
N GLU A 177 -5.74 33.85 -4.19
CA GLU A 177 -6.97 34.45 -4.70
C GLU A 177 -6.75 34.79 -6.17
N TRP A 178 -6.44 33.78 -6.98
CA TRP A 178 -6.25 33.98 -8.42
C TRP A 178 -7.61 34.22 -9.09
N ASP A 179 -7.71 35.29 -9.87
CA ASP A 179 -8.90 35.68 -10.65
C ASP A 179 -9.22 34.75 -11.83
N GLY A 180 -8.44 33.68 -11.98
CA GLY A 180 -8.55 32.70 -13.06
C GLY A 180 -8.05 33.22 -14.40
N ARG A 181 -7.51 34.44 -14.51
CA ARG A 181 -7.02 35.00 -15.79
C ARG A 181 -5.51 34.81 -15.91
N TRP A 182 -5.09 34.25 -17.04
CA TRP A 182 -3.67 34.23 -17.40
C TRP A 182 -3.19 35.65 -17.76
N ARG A 183 -1.94 35.97 -17.40
CA ARG A 183 -1.30 37.27 -17.63
C ARG A 183 0.09 37.05 -18.23
N ASP A 184 0.30 37.47 -19.48
CA ASP A 184 1.58 37.28 -20.18
C ASP A 184 2.75 38.03 -19.51
N GLU A 185 2.45 39.03 -18.68
CA GLU A 185 3.44 39.73 -17.86
C GLU A 185 4.19 38.77 -16.92
N LEU A 186 3.62 37.62 -16.56
CA LEU A 186 4.32 36.57 -15.80
C LEU A 186 5.56 36.03 -16.50
N LEU A 187 5.57 36.02 -17.83
CA LEU A 187 6.66 35.45 -18.64
C LEU A 187 7.98 36.22 -18.47
N ARG A 188 7.94 37.44 -17.93
CA ARG A 188 9.15 38.22 -17.62
C ARG A 188 9.97 37.62 -16.47
N PHE A 189 9.37 36.79 -15.62
CA PHE A 189 10.02 36.16 -14.48
C PHE A 189 10.77 34.88 -14.92
N THR A 190 11.82 35.06 -15.71
CA THR A 190 12.60 33.93 -16.30
C THR A 190 13.33 33.07 -15.27
N ARG A 191 13.39 33.51 -14.01
CA ARG A 191 13.97 32.76 -12.88
C ARG A 191 12.91 32.18 -11.93
N LEU A 192 11.65 32.15 -12.35
CA LEU A 192 10.58 31.57 -11.56
C LEU A 192 10.83 30.05 -11.40
N GLU A 193 10.95 29.63 -10.14
CA GLU A 193 11.17 28.25 -9.70
C GLU A 193 9.89 27.64 -9.10
N HIS A 194 9.02 28.46 -8.48
CA HIS A 194 7.74 28.02 -7.91
C HIS A 194 6.60 28.91 -8.36
N LEU A 195 5.53 28.31 -8.88
CA LEU A 195 4.29 28.98 -9.24
C LEU A 195 3.09 28.22 -8.66
N SER A 196 2.32 28.91 -7.82
CA SER A 196 1.05 28.41 -7.28
C SER A 196 -0.08 29.37 -7.60
N LEU A 197 -1.12 28.90 -8.29
CA LEU A 197 -2.32 29.66 -8.64
C LEU A 197 -3.56 28.92 -8.13
N GLN A 198 -4.31 29.54 -7.22
CA GLN A 198 -5.54 28.99 -6.67
C GLN A 198 -6.74 29.85 -7.04
N HIS A 199 -7.65 29.29 -7.84
CA HIS A 199 -8.90 29.93 -8.22
C HIS A 199 -10.05 29.35 -7.40
N SER A 200 -10.80 30.24 -6.73
CA SER A 200 -11.95 29.86 -5.92
C SER A 200 -13.07 29.24 -6.76
N TRP A 201 -13.89 28.39 -6.13
CA TRP A 201 -15.09 27.81 -6.75
C TRP A 201 -16.31 28.73 -6.66
N SER A 202 -16.22 29.85 -5.92
CA SER A 202 -17.33 30.78 -5.66
C SER A 202 -17.33 32.03 -6.53
N THR A 203 -16.33 32.19 -7.42
CA THR A 203 -16.14 33.38 -8.27
C THR A 203 -16.76 33.19 -9.65
N ASP A 204 -17.15 34.28 -10.30
CA ASP A 204 -17.65 34.26 -11.68
C ASP A 204 -16.54 33.77 -12.63
N THR A 205 -16.77 32.62 -13.28
CA THR A 205 -15.79 31.95 -14.13
C THR A 205 -15.90 32.34 -15.60
N ALA A 206 -16.79 33.27 -15.98
CA ALA A 206 -17.09 33.58 -17.38
C ALA A 206 -15.86 34.03 -18.20
N ASN A 207 -14.85 34.60 -17.55
CA ASN A 207 -13.64 35.12 -18.19
C ASN A 207 -12.34 34.41 -17.76
N SER A 208 -12.44 33.25 -17.11
CA SER A 208 -11.27 32.53 -16.62
C SER A 208 -10.63 31.69 -17.73
N ALA A 209 -9.31 31.58 -17.68
CA ALA A 209 -8.52 30.77 -18.60
C ALA A 209 -8.81 29.27 -18.41
N THR A 210 -9.08 28.58 -19.51
CA THR A 210 -9.29 27.13 -19.56
C THR A 210 -8.00 26.36 -19.84
N ALA A 211 -6.92 27.05 -20.24
CA ALA A 211 -5.63 26.48 -20.59
C ALA A 211 -4.50 27.48 -20.31
N PHE A 212 -3.27 26.98 -20.17
CA PHE A 212 -2.07 27.82 -20.30
C PHE A 212 -1.74 28.02 -21.78
N PRO A 213 -1.26 29.22 -22.19
CA PRO A 213 -0.75 29.40 -23.55
C PRO A 213 0.58 28.66 -23.73
N GLU A 214 0.95 28.34 -24.97
CA GLU A 214 2.26 27.71 -25.28
C GLU A 214 3.46 28.54 -24.78
N SER A 215 3.32 29.86 -24.71
CA SER A 215 4.34 30.76 -24.16
C SER A 215 4.65 30.48 -22.68
N PHE A 216 3.74 29.87 -21.92
CA PHE A 216 3.98 29.41 -20.54
C PHE A 216 5.20 28.48 -20.44
N CYS A 217 5.39 27.65 -21.46
CA CYS A 217 6.46 26.65 -21.54
C CYS A 217 7.87 27.27 -21.65
N THR A 218 7.97 28.60 -21.76
CA THR A 218 9.26 29.33 -21.72
C THR A 218 9.84 29.47 -20.31
N LEU A 219 9.06 29.20 -19.25
CA LEU A 219 9.50 29.25 -17.85
C LEU A 219 10.33 28.02 -17.44
N THR A 220 11.39 27.72 -18.19
CA THR A 220 12.21 26.49 -18.10
C THR A 220 12.91 26.24 -16.76
N ARG A 221 12.96 27.25 -15.88
CA ARG A 221 13.47 27.15 -14.51
C ARG A 221 12.43 26.71 -13.47
N LEU A 222 11.18 26.56 -13.88
CA LEU A 222 10.10 26.15 -12.98
C LEU A 222 10.35 24.73 -12.48
N ARG A 223 10.39 24.58 -11.16
CA ARG A 223 10.53 23.31 -10.43
C ARG A 223 9.21 22.83 -9.87
N GLU A 224 8.38 23.76 -9.42
CA GLU A 224 7.12 23.43 -8.75
C GLU A 224 5.97 24.23 -9.37
N LEU A 225 4.96 23.51 -9.87
CA LEU A 225 3.73 24.07 -10.40
C LEU A 225 2.52 23.52 -9.64
N TYR A 226 1.78 24.42 -9.00
CA TYR A 226 0.52 24.11 -8.35
C TYR A 226 -0.60 24.92 -9.00
N LEU A 227 -1.59 24.24 -9.55
CA LEU A 227 -2.77 24.84 -10.13
C LEU A 227 -4.02 24.18 -9.57
N ARG A 228 -4.96 25.02 -9.14
CA ARG A 228 -6.33 24.62 -8.83
C ARG A 228 -7.27 25.60 -9.49
N SER A 229 -8.15 25.11 -10.35
CA SER A 229 -9.16 25.96 -10.99
C SER A 229 -10.38 25.16 -11.43
N PRO A 230 -11.60 25.61 -11.11
CA PRO A 230 -12.82 24.89 -11.45
C PRO A 230 -13.09 24.82 -12.95
N VAL A 231 -12.35 25.53 -13.81
CA VAL A 231 -12.59 25.58 -15.27
C VAL A 231 -11.38 25.20 -16.12
N PHE A 232 -10.21 25.01 -15.53
CA PHE A 232 -9.00 24.69 -16.28
C PHE A 232 -9.04 23.24 -16.76
N SER A 233 -8.90 23.00 -18.06
CA SER A 233 -9.12 21.68 -18.67
C SER A 233 -8.02 21.22 -19.62
N HIS A 234 -7.14 22.11 -20.09
CA HIS A 234 -6.12 21.75 -21.08
C HIS A 234 -4.73 22.24 -20.67
N LEU A 235 -3.73 21.40 -20.88
CA LEU A 235 -2.31 21.74 -20.78
C LEU A 235 -1.75 21.99 -22.20
N PRO A 236 -0.75 22.88 -22.35
CA PRO A 236 -0.08 23.09 -23.63
C PRO A 236 0.73 21.85 -24.04
N GLU A 237 0.85 21.60 -25.34
CA GLU A 237 1.68 20.51 -25.87
C GLU A 237 3.17 20.78 -25.61
N GLY A 238 3.57 22.04 -25.41
CA GLY A 238 4.93 22.40 -25.01
C GLY A 238 5.31 22.10 -23.55
N LEU A 239 4.43 21.53 -22.72
CA LEU A 239 4.67 21.35 -21.27
C LEU A 239 6.01 20.66 -20.97
N GLY A 240 6.40 19.68 -21.80
CA GLY A 240 7.67 18.97 -21.69
C GLY A 240 8.94 19.82 -21.81
N ALA A 241 8.84 21.11 -22.19
CA ALA A 241 9.98 22.05 -22.17
C ALA A 241 10.36 22.52 -20.76
N LEU A 242 9.52 22.26 -19.75
CA LEU A 242 9.79 22.56 -18.35
C LEU A 242 10.71 21.49 -17.73
N GLU A 243 11.91 21.32 -18.27
CA GLU A 243 12.87 20.25 -17.91
C GLU A 243 13.32 20.26 -16.43
N SER A 244 13.14 21.39 -15.74
CA SER A 244 13.44 21.52 -14.31
C SER A 244 12.29 21.12 -13.40
N LEU A 245 11.12 20.75 -13.94
CA LEU A 245 9.92 20.51 -13.14
C LEU A 245 10.05 19.22 -12.33
N GLU A 246 9.97 19.37 -11.01
CA GLU A 246 10.05 18.30 -10.00
C GLU A 246 8.66 17.98 -9.43
N VAL A 247 7.76 18.97 -9.38
CA VAL A 247 6.40 18.81 -8.85
C VAL A 247 5.38 19.43 -9.78
N LEU A 248 4.40 18.64 -10.20
CA LEU A 248 3.24 19.09 -10.96
C LEU A 248 1.96 18.69 -10.24
N SER A 249 1.26 19.68 -9.70
CA SER A 249 -0.04 19.50 -9.05
C SER A 249 -1.11 20.24 -9.84
N LEU A 250 -2.05 19.49 -10.40
CA LEU A 250 -3.20 19.97 -11.16
C LEU A 250 -4.51 19.50 -10.51
N ALA A 251 -4.51 19.43 -9.19
CA ALA A 251 -5.62 18.92 -8.41
C ALA A 251 -6.87 19.82 -8.51
N HIS A 252 -8.03 19.20 -8.59
CA HIS A 252 -9.34 19.85 -8.70
C HIS A 252 -9.44 20.81 -9.88
N CYS A 253 -8.90 20.38 -11.01
CA CYS A 253 -9.12 20.95 -12.33
C CYS A 253 -10.20 20.15 -13.09
N ARG A 254 -10.34 20.37 -14.40
CA ARG A 254 -11.22 19.63 -15.32
C ARG A 254 -10.40 18.98 -16.42
N ILE A 255 -9.20 18.50 -16.10
CA ILE A 255 -8.29 17.92 -17.10
C ILE A 255 -8.85 16.59 -17.58
N GLU A 256 -8.95 16.45 -18.90
CA GLU A 256 -9.46 15.25 -19.56
C GLU A 256 -8.34 14.37 -20.13
N ALA A 257 -7.19 14.97 -20.47
CA ALA A 257 -5.99 14.26 -20.94
C ALA A 257 -4.71 15.03 -20.60
N LEU A 258 -3.59 14.30 -20.51
CA LEU A 258 -2.25 14.87 -20.41
C LEU A 258 -1.58 14.96 -21.80
N PRO A 259 -0.77 15.98 -22.08
CA PRO A 259 -0.09 16.12 -23.36
C PRO A 259 1.00 15.05 -23.51
N ALA A 260 1.30 14.65 -24.75
CA ALA A 260 2.31 13.62 -25.02
C ALA A 260 3.71 14.04 -24.55
N SER A 261 3.96 15.34 -24.50
CA SER A 261 5.23 15.92 -24.04
C SER A 261 5.51 15.75 -22.55
N ILE A 262 4.53 15.29 -21.75
CA ILE A 262 4.77 15.01 -20.32
C ILE A 262 5.93 14.01 -20.12
N SER A 263 6.13 13.13 -21.11
CA SER A 263 7.26 12.19 -21.20
C SER A 263 8.65 12.82 -21.08
N ARG A 264 8.78 14.13 -21.36
CA ARG A 264 10.07 14.86 -21.33
C ARG A 264 10.39 15.48 -19.98
N LEU A 265 9.50 15.37 -19.00
CA LEU A 265 9.73 15.90 -17.65
C LEU A 265 10.62 14.95 -16.84
N GLU A 266 11.88 14.80 -17.25
CA GLU A 266 12.82 13.82 -16.70
C GLU A 266 13.10 13.97 -15.19
N ARG A 267 12.85 15.16 -14.63
CA ARG A 267 13.03 15.46 -13.20
C ARG A 267 11.75 15.37 -12.38
N LEU A 268 10.60 15.05 -12.99
CA LEU A 268 9.32 15.06 -12.30
C LEU A 268 9.27 13.93 -11.27
N GLN A 269 9.18 14.30 -9.99
CA GLN A 269 9.14 13.38 -8.85
C GLN A 269 7.72 13.15 -8.35
N ARG A 270 6.87 14.19 -8.43
CA ARG A 270 5.50 14.14 -7.90
C ARG A 270 4.50 14.67 -8.92
N LEU A 271 3.51 13.86 -9.26
CA LEU A 271 2.41 14.21 -10.15
C LEU A 271 1.07 14.02 -9.42
N LEU A 272 0.39 15.13 -9.12
CA LEU A 272 -0.88 15.14 -8.38
C LEU A 272 -2.02 15.59 -9.30
N LEU A 273 -2.95 14.68 -9.59
CA LEU A 273 -4.03 14.83 -10.57
C LEU A 273 -5.41 14.57 -9.97
N ASP A 274 -5.54 14.66 -8.65
CA ASP A 274 -6.78 14.35 -7.95
C ASP A 274 -7.95 15.23 -8.41
N GLY A 275 -9.14 14.67 -8.54
CA GLY A 275 -10.36 15.43 -8.81
C GLY A 275 -10.41 16.05 -10.20
N ASN A 276 -9.93 15.33 -11.21
CA ASN A 276 -10.00 15.71 -12.62
C ASN A 276 -11.04 14.84 -13.36
N ARG A 277 -10.97 14.78 -14.69
CA ARG A 277 -11.86 14.02 -15.58
C ARG A 277 -11.10 13.02 -16.45
N LEU A 278 -9.98 12.50 -15.93
CA LEU A 278 -9.13 11.56 -16.65
C LEU A 278 -9.81 10.19 -16.75
N ALA A 279 -10.03 9.72 -17.98
CA ALA A 279 -10.51 8.36 -18.24
C ALA A 279 -9.36 7.34 -18.37
N THR A 280 -8.15 7.81 -18.64
CA THR A 280 -6.90 7.04 -18.73
C THR A 280 -5.68 7.96 -18.54
N LEU A 281 -4.47 7.38 -18.54
CA LEU A 281 -3.20 8.10 -18.57
C LEU A 281 -2.34 7.59 -19.75
N PRO A 282 -1.43 8.40 -20.31
CA PRO A 282 -0.51 7.91 -21.33
C PRO A 282 0.55 6.99 -20.70
N GLU A 283 0.99 5.97 -21.45
CA GLU A 283 2.06 5.03 -21.05
C GLU A 283 3.37 5.74 -20.66
N SER A 284 3.59 6.96 -21.14
CA SER A 284 4.78 7.73 -20.77
C SER A 284 4.82 8.11 -19.29
N VAL A 285 3.67 8.25 -18.60
CA VAL A 285 3.64 8.66 -17.18
C VAL A 285 4.33 7.62 -16.30
N GLY A 286 4.05 6.34 -16.51
CA GLY A 286 4.71 5.27 -15.76
C GLY A 286 6.15 5.00 -16.16
N ASN A 287 6.65 5.66 -17.21
CA ASN A 287 8.03 5.54 -17.68
C ASN A 287 8.88 6.78 -17.35
N LEU A 288 8.36 7.73 -16.58
CA LEU A 288 9.12 8.89 -16.13
C LEU A 288 10.20 8.45 -15.13
N PRO A 289 11.49 8.75 -15.37
CA PRO A 289 12.58 8.12 -14.65
C PRO A 289 12.70 8.56 -13.18
N ALA A 290 12.22 9.76 -12.85
CA ALA A 290 12.28 10.30 -11.49
C ALA A 290 10.94 10.22 -10.73
N LEU A 291 9.86 9.75 -11.37
CA LEU A 291 8.52 9.81 -10.80
C LEU A 291 8.34 8.74 -9.72
N THR A 292 8.29 9.16 -8.47
CA THR A 292 8.11 8.27 -7.31
C THR A 292 6.70 8.33 -6.76
N HIS A 293 5.98 9.45 -6.96
CA HIS A 293 4.66 9.66 -6.38
C HIS A 293 3.65 10.13 -7.44
N LEU A 294 2.59 9.36 -7.62
CA LEU A 294 1.45 9.66 -8.47
C LEU A 294 0.16 9.64 -7.65
N SER A 295 -0.63 10.72 -7.68
CA SER A 295 -1.94 10.78 -7.04
C SER A 295 -3.02 11.04 -8.08
N ILE A 296 -4.00 10.15 -8.19
CA ILE A 296 -4.97 10.14 -9.29
C ILE A 296 -6.41 9.96 -8.79
N ASN A 297 -6.68 10.20 -7.52
CA ASN A 297 -7.99 9.95 -6.93
C ASN A 297 -9.09 10.82 -7.56
N LYS A 298 -10.35 10.41 -7.41
CA LYS A 298 -11.52 11.17 -7.88
C LYS A 298 -11.45 11.45 -9.40
N ASN A 299 -11.06 10.45 -10.18
CA ASN A 299 -11.09 10.47 -11.65
C ASN A 299 -11.97 9.32 -12.18
N PRO A 300 -12.63 9.49 -13.33
CA PRO A 300 -13.48 8.47 -13.94
C PRO A 300 -12.65 7.47 -14.79
N PHE A 301 -11.64 6.82 -14.22
CA PHE A 301 -10.81 5.87 -14.97
C PHE A 301 -11.61 4.67 -15.46
N GLU A 302 -11.51 4.41 -16.76
CA GLU A 302 -12.02 3.20 -17.40
C GLU A 302 -10.89 2.19 -17.63
N SER A 303 -9.65 2.67 -17.72
CA SER A 303 -8.43 1.87 -17.87
C SER A 303 -7.22 2.59 -17.29
N LEU A 304 -6.16 1.84 -17.00
CA LEU A 304 -4.86 2.36 -16.57
C LEU A 304 -3.76 1.81 -17.48
N PRO A 305 -2.71 2.59 -17.81
CA PRO A 305 -1.58 2.10 -18.58
C PRO A 305 -0.72 1.14 -17.77
N ALA A 306 -0.13 0.15 -18.44
CA ALA A 306 0.63 -0.92 -17.79
C ALA A 306 1.85 -0.39 -17.02
N SER A 307 2.47 0.65 -17.55
CA SER A 307 3.64 1.31 -16.99
C SER A 307 3.45 1.89 -15.59
N LEU A 308 2.21 2.14 -15.10
CA LEU A 308 2.03 2.68 -13.74
C LEU A 308 2.55 1.71 -12.66
N LYS A 309 2.69 0.42 -12.97
CA LYS A 309 3.28 -0.56 -12.05
C LYS A 309 4.73 -0.23 -11.67
N ASN A 310 5.42 0.59 -12.45
CA ASN A 310 6.80 1.00 -12.23
C ASN A 310 6.94 2.15 -11.23
N ILE A 311 5.84 2.82 -10.86
CA ILE A 311 5.84 3.95 -9.94
C ILE A 311 5.81 3.41 -8.50
N GLU A 312 6.71 3.92 -7.65
CA GLU A 312 6.85 3.49 -6.26
C GLU A 312 5.57 3.66 -5.44
N LYS A 313 4.97 4.86 -5.51
CA LYS A 313 3.74 5.19 -4.80
C LYS A 313 2.67 5.73 -5.73
N VAL A 314 1.56 5.01 -5.80
CA VAL A 314 0.35 5.40 -6.55
C VAL A 314 -0.83 5.50 -5.58
N ASP A 315 -1.30 6.72 -5.31
CA ASP A 315 -2.51 6.94 -4.53
C ASP A 315 -3.73 6.82 -5.47
N ILE A 316 -4.49 5.75 -5.29
CA ILE A 316 -5.68 5.44 -6.08
C ILE A 316 -6.88 5.11 -5.17
N GLU A 317 -8.07 5.51 -5.59
CA GLU A 317 -9.30 5.29 -4.82
C GLU A 317 -9.80 3.86 -4.96
N ARG A 318 -10.44 3.35 -3.91
CA ARG A 318 -10.90 1.95 -3.79
C ARG A 318 -11.64 1.40 -5.01
N LYS A 319 -12.48 2.21 -5.65
CA LYS A 319 -13.25 1.79 -6.83
C LYS A 319 -12.38 1.45 -8.05
N ASN A 320 -11.15 1.96 -8.13
CA ASN A 320 -10.22 1.74 -9.23
C ASN A 320 -9.08 0.77 -8.84
N GLU A 321 -9.08 0.23 -7.61
CA GLU A 321 -8.05 -0.73 -7.16
C GLU A 321 -7.98 -1.97 -8.05
N ALA A 322 -9.12 -2.46 -8.56
CA ALA A 322 -9.16 -3.60 -9.47
C ALA A 322 -8.40 -3.33 -10.78
N LEU A 323 -8.56 -2.13 -11.36
CA LEU A 323 -7.81 -1.72 -12.55
C LEU A 323 -6.30 -1.67 -12.26
N PHE A 324 -5.92 -1.18 -11.08
CA PHE A 324 -4.51 -1.09 -10.69
C PHE A 324 -3.89 -2.46 -10.41
N ARG A 325 -4.62 -3.35 -9.74
CA ARG A 325 -4.19 -4.74 -9.51
C ARG A 325 -3.97 -5.46 -10.84
N ASP A 326 -4.92 -5.35 -11.77
CA ASP A 326 -4.81 -5.96 -13.11
C ASP A 326 -3.53 -5.54 -13.85
N ILE A 327 -3.16 -4.25 -13.83
CA ILE A 327 -1.92 -3.82 -14.51
C ILE A 327 -0.63 -4.19 -13.76
N ARG A 328 -0.68 -4.36 -12.43
CA ARG A 328 0.49 -4.83 -11.66
C ARG A 328 0.86 -6.25 -12.05
N TYR A 329 -0.14 -7.08 -12.33
CA TYR A 329 0.08 -8.45 -12.77
C TYR A 329 -0.02 -8.58 -14.28
N ARG A 330 1.13 -8.51 -14.93
CA ARG A 330 1.24 -8.88 -16.34
C ARG A 330 2.42 -9.83 -16.52
N PRO A 331 2.19 -11.10 -16.92
CA PRO A 331 3.27 -11.96 -17.36
C PRO A 331 3.92 -11.33 -18.62
N GLU A 332 5.17 -11.67 -18.87
CA GLU A 332 5.91 -11.14 -20.03
C GLU A 332 5.33 -11.64 -21.36
N VAL A 333 4.73 -12.83 -21.32
CA VAL A 333 4.10 -13.50 -22.46
C VAL A 333 2.60 -13.61 -22.19
N GLU A 334 1.77 -13.20 -23.15
CA GLU A 334 0.32 -13.44 -23.05
C GLU A 334 0.01 -14.92 -23.19
N ALA A 335 -0.83 -15.43 -22.29
CA ALA A 335 -1.29 -16.81 -22.27
C ALA A 335 -2.81 -16.88 -22.46
N VAL A 336 -3.27 -17.84 -23.26
CA VAL A 336 -4.69 -18.15 -23.40
C VAL A 336 -5.09 -19.09 -22.26
N VAL A 337 -6.09 -18.68 -21.48
CA VAL A 337 -6.57 -19.43 -20.32
C VAL A 337 -7.96 -19.97 -20.60
N ASP A 338 -8.15 -21.29 -20.49
CA ASP A 338 -9.46 -21.91 -20.43
C ASP A 338 -9.98 -21.92 -18.99
N ARG A 339 -10.76 -20.89 -18.63
CA ARG A 339 -11.30 -20.77 -17.27
C ARG A 339 -12.28 -21.89 -16.91
N GLU A 340 -12.94 -22.51 -17.89
CA GLU A 340 -13.88 -23.60 -17.65
C GLU A 340 -13.17 -24.88 -17.20
N ALA A 341 -11.87 -25.04 -17.53
CA ALA A 341 -11.07 -26.14 -17.05
C ALA A 341 -10.99 -26.19 -15.51
N PHE A 342 -11.02 -25.04 -14.83
CA PHE A 342 -10.98 -24.99 -13.36
C PHE A 342 -12.35 -25.25 -12.71
N MET A 343 -13.44 -25.20 -13.46
CA MET A 343 -14.80 -25.20 -12.94
C MET A 343 -15.43 -26.59 -13.05
N ALA A 344 -16.20 -26.99 -12.04
CA ALA A 344 -16.90 -28.28 -12.03
C ALA A 344 -17.83 -28.43 -13.25
N ARG A 345 -18.45 -27.34 -13.71
CA ARG A 345 -19.33 -27.31 -14.89
C ARG A 345 -18.64 -27.67 -16.20
N GLY A 346 -17.32 -27.52 -16.28
CA GLY A 346 -16.52 -27.95 -17.43
C GLY A 346 -16.34 -29.47 -17.52
N SER A 347 -16.74 -30.23 -16.49
CA SER A 347 -16.52 -31.67 -16.40
C SER A 347 -17.81 -32.44 -16.09
N PRO A 348 -18.29 -33.32 -17.00
CA PRO A 348 -19.48 -34.15 -16.75
C PRO A 348 -19.39 -34.99 -15.47
N THR A 349 -18.21 -35.52 -15.15
CA THR A 349 -17.95 -36.27 -13.90
C THR A 349 -18.23 -35.43 -12.65
N HIS A 350 -17.75 -34.18 -12.62
CA HIS A 350 -17.92 -33.29 -11.48
C HIS A 350 -19.36 -32.77 -11.37
N VAL A 351 -20.00 -32.49 -12.50
CA VAL A 351 -21.44 -32.15 -12.55
C VAL A 351 -22.29 -33.27 -11.96
N ALA A 352 -22.03 -34.53 -12.34
CA ALA A 352 -22.76 -35.68 -11.82
C ALA A 352 -22.52 -35.85 -10.31
N LEU A 353 -21.26 -35.77 -9.87
CA LEU A 353 -20.87 -35.88 -8.46
C LEU A 353 -21.57 -34.82 -7.60
N LEU A 354 -21.57 -33.57 -8.03
CA LEU A 354 -22.27 -32.48 -7.34
C LEU A 354 -23.79 -32.71 -7.33
N GLY A 355 -24.38 -33.08 -8.47
CA GLY A 355 -25.82 -33.30 -8.58
C GLY A 355 -26.33 -34.40 -7.65
N GLU A 356 -25.60 -35.51 -7.54
CA GLU A 356 -25.92 -36.60 -6.63
C GLU A 356 -25.79 -36.20 -5.16
N ALA A 357 -24.74 -35.46 -4.81
CA ALA A 357 -24.52 -34.98 -3.44
C ALA A 357 -25.61 -33.98 -3.03
N LEU A 358 -25.91 -32.99 -3.88
CA LEU A 358 -27.02 -32.05 -3.68
C LEU A 358 -28.35 -32.78 -3.48
N ALA A 359 -28.56 -33.90 -4.20
CA ALA A 359 -29.77 -34.67 -4.07
C ALA A 359 -29.91 -35.36 -2.70
N ARG A 360 -28.80 -35.85 -2.14
CA ARG A 360 -28.76 -36.45 -0.80
C ARG A 360 -29.04 -35.43 0.31
N HIS A 361 -28.58 -34.19 0.14
CA HIS A 361 -28.71 -33.11 1.13
C HIS A 361 -29.92 -32.18 0.91
N GLY A 362 -30.77 -32.46 -0.09
CA GLY A 362 -32.00 -31.67 -0.33
C GLY A 362 -31.74 -30.26 -0.87
N LEU A 363 -30.60 -30.02 -1.52
CA LEU A 363 -30.16 -28.71 -1.99
C LEU A 363 -30.27 -28.55 -3.52
N GLN A 364 -31.06 -29.39 -4.20
CA GLN A 364 -31.17 -29.39 -5.67
C GLN A 364 -31.66 -28.04 -6.24
N ARG A 365 -32.44 -27.28 -5.47
CA ARG A 365 -32.90 -25.93 -5.83
C ARG A 365 -31.73 -24.97 -6.13
N TYR A 366 -30.58 -25.19 -5.50
CA TYR A 366 -29.39 -24.33 -5.61
C TYR A 366 -28.36 -24.86 -6.61
N ALA A 367 -28.67 -25.94 -7.34
CA ALA A 367 -27.71 -26.65 -8.19
C ALA A 367 -27.03 -25.73 -9.23
N ASP A 368 -27.81 -24.98 -10.01
CA ASP A 368 -27.26 -24.12 -11.07
C ASP A 368 -26.36 -23.01 -10.49
N ALA A 369 -26.77 -22.41 -9.38
CA ALA A 369 -26.00 -21.35 -8.71
C ALA A 369 -24.71 -21.90 -8.09
N LEU A 370 -24.78 -23.04 -7.39
CA LEU A 370 -23.57 -23.69 -6.85
C LEU A 370 -22.64 -24.15 -7.97
N LEU A 371 -23.17 -24.68 -9.06
CA LEU A 371 -22.38 -25.15 -10.21
C LEU A 371 -21.64 -24.01 -10.92
N ARG A 372 -22.15 -22.77 -10.88
CA ARG A 372 -21.44 -21.58 -11.39
C ARG A 372 -20.18 -21.23 -10.57
N HIS A 373 -20.09 -21.66 -9.32
CA HIS A 373 -18.97 -21.37 -8.42
C HIS A 373 -18.15 -22.60 -8.06
N ALA A 374 -18.68 -23.80 -8.27
CA ALA A 374 -18.04 -25.06 -7.93
C ALA A 374 -16.76 -25.31 -8.75
N ARG A 375 -15.70 -25.77 -8.09
CA ARG A 375 -14.40 -26.05 -8.70
C ARG A 375 -14.19 -27.53 -9.01
N GLN A 376 -13.41 -27.79 -10.06
CA GLN A 376 -12.91 -29.10 -10.42
C GLN A 376 -11.75 -29.48 -9.48
N ALA A 377 -12.05 -30.01 -8.30
CA ALA A 377 -11.08 -30.18 -7.22
C ALA A 377 -10.52 -31.61 -7.15
N LEU A 378 -9.28 -31.73 -6.68
CA LEU A 378 -8.69 -33.01 -6.31
C LEU A 378 -8.48 -33.06 -4.81
N ARG A 379 -8.66 -34.24 -4.24
CA ARG A 379 -8.47 -34.50 -2.82
C ARG A 379 -7.32 -35.47 -2.62
N LEU A 380 -6.37 -35.09 -1.76
CA LEU A 380 -5.21 -35.89 -1.41
C LEU A 380 -5.33 -36.34 0.05
N ARG A 381 -5.19 -37.65 0.28
CA ARG A 381 -5.19 -38.24 1.62
C ARG A 381 -3.91 -39.01 1.85
N THR A 382 -3.25 -38.77 2.98
CA THR A 382 -2.14 -39.59 3.42
C THR A 382 -2.62 -41.00 3.73
N VAL A 383 -1.90 -42.02 3.25
CA VAL A 383 -2.29 -43.42 3.39
C VAL A 383 -1.36 -44.21 4.30
N GLU A 384 -0.13 -44.45 3.85
CA GLU A 384 0.89 -45.21 4.58
C GLU A 384 2.19 -44.40 4.60
N SER A 385 3.04 -44.67 5.60
CA SER A 385 4.34 -44.03 5.71
C SER A 385 5.18 -44.29 4.46
N GLU A 386 5.94 -43.28 4.05
CA GLU A 386 6.81 -43.34 2.88
C GLU A 386 8.02 -44.24 3.17
N ASP A 387 8.19 -45.26 2.32
CA ASP A 387 9.28 -46.23 2.38
C ASP A 387 10.43 -45.89 1.42
N TYR A 388 10.23 -44.90 0.54
CA TYR A 388 11.17 -44.46 -0.50
C TYR A 388 11.58 -45.58 -1.47
N ALA A 389 10.77 -46.63 -1.61
CA ALA A 389 11.04 -47.73 -2.55
C ALA A 389 10.70 -47.35 -4.00
N SER A 390 9.75 -46.44 -4.19
CA SER A 390 9.31 -45.94 -5.49
C SER A 390 9.67 -44.46 -5.61
N LEU A 391 10.57 -44.13 -6.55
CA LEU A 391 10.94 -42.73 -6.79
C LEU A 391 9.83 -42.00 -7.55
N GLY A 392 9.57 -40.76 -7.14
CA GLY A 392 8.72 -39.85 -7.89
C GLY A 392 7.22 -40.00 -7.62
N ASN A 393 6.79 -40.87 -6.70
CA ASN A 393 5.36 -41.00 -6.36
C ASN A 393 4.82 -39.73 -5.67
N THR A 394 3.50 -39.59 -5.69
CA THR A 394 2.80 -38.55 -4.94
C THR A 394 2.92 -38.81 -3.43
N ARG A 395 3.37 -37.81 -2.68
CA ARG A 395 3.55 -37.87 -1.21
C ARG A 395 3.38 -36.50 -0.56
N ILE A 396 3.04 -36.53 0.72
CA ILE A 396 2.94 -35.38 1.61
C ILE A 396 3.96 -35.55 2.75
N GLY A 397 4.74 -34.51 3.02
CA GLY A 397 5.89 -34.56 3.93
C GLY A 397 7.04 -35.45 3.42
N GLY A 398 8.04 -35.67 4.26
CA GLY A 398 9.21 -36.48 3.96
C GLY A 398 10.28 -35.73 3.16
N ARG A 399 10.96 -36.44 2.26
CA ARG A 399 12.04 -35.90 1.41
C ARG A 399 11.61 -35.90 -0.06
N PRO A 400 11.94 -34.86 -0.83
CA PRO A 400 11.64 -34.82 -2.26
C PRO A 400 12.57 -35.73 -3.05
N ASP A 401 12.07 -36.26 -4.17
CA ASP A 401 12.87 -36.97 -5.17
C ASP A 401 13.22 -35.99 -6.30
N LEU A 402 14.35 -35.29 -6.18
CA LEU A 402 14.76 -34.26 -7.12
C LEU A 402 15.63 -34.84 -8.25
N PRO A 403 15.50 -34.35 -9.49
CA PRO A 403 16.42 -34.70 -10.56
C PRO A 403 17.78 -33.99 -10.42
N PRO A 404 18.83 -34.47 -11.11
CA PRO A 404 20.14 -33.84 -11.09
C PRO A 404 20.07 -32.44 -11.70
N GLY A 405 20.69 -31.45 -11.05
CA GLY A 405 20.78 -30.08 -11.56
C GLY A 405 19.61 -29.17 -11.20
N ILE A 406 18.61 -29.66 -10.45
CA ILE A 406 17.65 -28.80 -9.75
C ILE A 406 18.18 -28.56 -8.33
N ASP A 407 18.44 -27.30 -8.00
CA ASP A 407 18.89 -26.91 -6.68
C ASP A 407 17.73 -26.99 -5.67
N TYR A 408 18.05 -27.47 -4.47
CA TYR A 408 17.10 -27.48 -3.36
C TYR A 408 16.92 -26.02 -2.85
N PRO A 409 15.69 -25.49 -2.74
CA PRO A 409 15.47 -24.11 -2.30
C PRO A 409 16.08 -23.81 -0.92
N SER A 410 16.79 -22.68 -0.80
CA SER A 410 17.50 -22.31 0.43
C SER A 410 17.65 -20.81 0.59
N THR A 411 17.69 -20.33 1.85
CA THR A 411 18.07 -18.96 2.22
C THR A 411 19.37 -19.01 3.01
N ASP A 412 20.38 -18.24 2.62
CA ASP A 412 21.70 -18.21 3.25
C ASP A 412 22.33 -19.61 3.46
N GLY A 413 22.08 -20.53 2.53
CA GLY A 413 22.56 -21.91 2.56
C GLY A 413 21.78 -22.85 3.48
N LYS A 414 20.72 -22.38 4.16
CA LYS A 414 19.81 -23.21 4.95
C LYS A 414 18.64 -23.70 4.07
N PRO A 415 18.39 -25.02 3.97
CA PRO A 415 17.30 -25.55 3.17
C PRO A 415 15.93 -25.05 3.65
N TRP A 416 14.99 -24.92 2.73
CA TRP A 416 13.59 -24.67 3.04
C TRP A 416 12.86 -25.96 3.44
N ARG A 417 11.71 -25.84 4.12
CA ARG A 417 10.85 -26.99 4.41
C ARG A 417 10.25 -27.55 3.13
N PHE A 418 10.17 -28.88 3.06
CA PHE A 418 9.46 -29.58 2.00
C PHE A 418 8.08 -30.01 2.49
N TYR A 419 7.05 -29.75 1.69
CA TYR A 419 5.67 -30.03 2.04
C TYR A 419 5.05 -31.16 1.22
N ALA A 420 5.28 -31.20 -0.09
CA ALA A 420 4.63 -32.19 -0.94
C ALA A 420 5.36 -32.37 -2.28
N GLN A 421 5.21 -33.57 -2.84
CA GLN A 421 5.54 -33.88 -4.24
C GLN A 421 4.34 -34.53 -4.89
N ILE A 422 3.98 -34.07 -6.09
CA ILE A 422 2.80 -34.55 -6.82
C ILE A 422 3.23 -35.03 -8.20
N ASP A 423 2.98 -36.30 -8.52
CA ASP A 423 3.17 -36.84 -9.87
C ASP A 423 1.97 -36.47 -10.74
N LEU A 424 2.21 -35.61 -11.73
CA LEU A 424 1.16 -35.10 -12.60
C LEU A 424 0.60 -36.18 -13.53
N ALA A 425 1.39 -37.23 -13.83
CA ALA A 425 0.90 -38.33 -14.66
C ALA A 425 -0.20 -39.13 -13.96
N ASP A 426 -0.09 -39.32 -12.64
CA ASP A 426 -1.07 -40.07 -11.84
C ASP A 426 -2.42 -39.37 -11.76
N ILE A 427 -2.43 -38.04 -11.79
CA ILE A 427 -3.65 -37.22 -11.71
C ILE A 427 -4.15 -36.73 -13.07
N ALA A 428 -3.42 -37.00 -14.16
CA ALA A 428 -3.74 -36.48 -15.49
C ALA A 428 -5.17 -36.83 -15.92
N SER A 429 -5.66 -38.06 -15.70
CA SER A 429 -7.04 -38.41 -16.09
C SER A 429 -8.13 -37.74 -15.25
N MET A 430 -7.78 -37.10 -14.14
CA MET A 430 -8.71 -36.55 -13.15
C MET A 430 -8.98 -35.05 -13.36
N GLN A 431 -8.07 -34.35 -14.02
CA GLN A 431 -8.09 -32.89 -14.21
C GLN A 431 -7.65 -32.50 -15.64
N SER A 432 -7.95 -31.26 -16.03
CA SER A 432 -7.50 -30.69 -17.31
C SER A 432 -6.73 -29.36 -17.22
N TRP A 433 -6.48 -28.84 -16.01
CA TRP A 433 -5.90 -27.52 -15.75
C TRP A 433 -4.42 -27.52 -15.35
N LEU A 434 -3.81 -28.69 -15.11
CA LEU A 434 -2.37 -28.88 -14.89
C LEU A 434 -1.71 -29.60 -16.07
N PRO A 435 -0.38 -29.51 -16.21
CA PRO A 435 0.37 -30.34 -17.14
C PRO A 435 0.04 -31.84 -16.98
N ARG A 436 0.18 -32.59 -18.08
CA ARG A 436 -0.23 -34.00 -18.16
C ARG A 436 0.83 -34.97 -17.64
N SER A 437 2.04 -34.48 -17.42
CA SER A 437 3.22 -35.24 -16.99
C SER A 437 4.14 -34.32 -16.19
N GLY A 438 5.17 -34.90 -15.59
CA GLY A 438 6.11 -34.16 -14.74
C GLY A 438 5.71 -34.21 -13.28
N ARG A 439 6.44 -33.47 -12.46
CA ARG A 439 6.27 -33.44 -11.00
C ARG A 439 6.28 -32.02 -10.49
N LEU A 440 5.38 -31.76 -9.55
CA LEU A 440 5.40 -30.54 -8.75
C LEU A 440 6.01 -30.83 -7.39
N TYR A 441 6.81 -29.90 -6.89
CA TYR A 441 7.44 -29.96 -5.58
C TYR A 441 7.15 -28.66 -4.84
N PHE A 442 6.67 -28.76 -3.59
CA PHE A 442 6.21 -27.63 -2.80
C PHE A 442 7.15 -27.40 -1.61
N PHE A 443 7.71 -26.19 -1.53
CA PHE A 443 8.63 -25.78 -0.48
C PHE A 443 8.21 -24.45 0.14
N GLY A 444 8.55 -24.24 1.40
CA GLY A 444 8.42 -22.94 2.07
C GLY A 444 9.58 -22.68 3.02
N GLU A 445 10.00 -21.42 3.07
CA GLU A 445 11.08 -20.94 3.93
C GLU A 445 10.76 -21.14 5.41
N GLY A 446 9.51 -20.84 5.78
CA GLY A 446 8.95 -21.01 7.12
C GLY A 446 7.42 -20.88 7.10
N GLN A 447 6.85 -20.32 8.17
CA GLN A 447 5.41 -20.09 8.35
C GLN A 447 5.10 -18.67 8.88
N GLU A 448 6.05 -17.74 8.79
CA GLU A 448 5.96 -16.39 9.33
C GLU A 448 5.71 -15.35 8.22
N GLU A 449 5.21 -14.17 8.60
CA GLU A 449 5.02 -13.07 7.66
C GLU A 449 6.36 -12.64 7.03
N GLY A 450 6.42 -12.61 5.70
CA GLY A 450 7.62 -12.29 4.93
C GLY A 450 8.40 -13.50 4.41
N ASP A 451 8.08 -14.71 4.89
CA ASP A 451 8.65 -15.95 4.35
C ASP A 451 8.24 -16.17 2.90
N ALA A 452 9.10 -16.83 2.13
CA ALA A 452 8.84 -17.17 0.74
C ALA A 452 8.41 -18.63 0.54
N VAL A 453 7.77 -18.90 -0.59
CA VAL A 453 7.48 -20.25 -1.09
C VAL A 453 8.09 -20.49 -2.46
N CYS A 454 8.38 -21.75 -2.74
CA CYS A 454 8.89 -22.18 -4.03
C CYS A 454 8.12 -23.41 -4.49
N VAL A 455 7.60 -23.34 -5.73
CA VAL A 455 7.03 -24.50 -6.41
C VAL A 455 7.89 -24.81 -7.62
N LEU A 456 8.49 -26.01 -7.62
CA LEU A 456 9.31 -26.47 -8.74
C LEU A 456 8.47 -27.39 -9.63
N HIS A 457 8.65 -27.28 -10.94
CA HIS A 457 8.09 -28.18 -11.92
C HIS A 457 9.20 -28.85 -12.71
N SER A 458 9.17 -30.18 -12.83
CA SER A 458 10.15 -30.94 -13.60
C SER A 458 9.55 -32.09 -14.39
N ASP A 459 9.90 -32.19 -15.66
CA ASP A 459 9.57 -33.31 -16.55
C ASP A 459 10.59 -34.45 -16.50
N ALA A 460 11.52 -34.44 -15.52
CA ALA A 460 12.52 -35.48 -15.41
C ALA A 460 11.88 -36.87 -15.19
N PRO A 461 12.35 -37.91 -15.90
CA PRO A 461 11.82 -39.27 -15.73
C PRO A 461 12.21 -39.84 -14.35
N ALA A 462 11.42 -40.79 -13.86
CA ALA A 462 11.58 -41.36 -12.51
C ALA A 462 12.98 -41.98 -12.26
N ASP A 463 13.63 -42.51 -13.29
CA ASP A 463 14.97 -43.11 -13.21
C ASP A 463 16.11 -42.08 -13.04
N ALA A 464 15.85 -40.82 -13.40
CA ALA A 464 16.77 -39.70 -13.16
C ALA A 464 16.70 -39.18 -11.72
N LEU A 465 15.58 -39.38 -11.02
CA LEU A 465 15.34 -38.80 -9.70
C LEU A 465 16.24 -39.41 -8.62
N ARG A 466 16.55 -38.62 -7.60
CA ARG A 466 17.25 -39.06 -6.40
C ARG A 466 16.57 -38.44 -5.18
N THR A 467 16.28 -39.25 -4.16
CA THR A 467 15.79 -38.74 -2.89
C THR A 467 16.83 -37.82 -2.28
N HIS A 468 16.44 -36.58 -2.00
CA HIS A 468 17.32 -35.61 -1.40
C HIS A 468 17.71 -36.03 0.01
N ALA A 469 18.98 -35.87 0.38
CA ALA A 469 19.48 -36.18 1.70
C ALA A 469 20.01 -34.90 2.36
N TRP A 470 19.41 -34.52 3.49
CA TRP A 470 19.92 -33.42 4.30
C TRP A 470 21.12 -33.86 5.13
N PRO A 471 22.13 -32.98 5.36
CA PRO A 471 23.17 -33.23 6.34
C PRO A 471 22.57 -33.41 7.75
N GLU A 472 23.14 -34.31 8.57
CA GLU A 472 22.58 -34.65 9.90
C GLU A 472 22.45 -33.44 10.84
N ASP A 473 23.38 -32.48 10.76
CA ASP A 473 23.40 -31.28 11.60
C ASP A 473 22.89 -30.02 10.87
N ALA A 474 22.16 -30.19 9.76
CA ALA A 474 21.59 -29.06 9.04
C ALA A 474 20.40 -28.46 9.79
N GLU A 475 20.18 -27.16 9.58
CA GLU A 475 19.00 -26.43 10.04
C GLU A 475 18.21 -25.94 8.83
N PHE A 476 16.89 -25.99 8.92
CA PHE A 476 16.02 -25.30 7.97
C PHE A 476 16.15 -23.77 8.12
N ALA A 477 15.68 -23.03 7.11
CA ALA A 477 15.71 -21.57 7.11
C ALA A 477 14.94 -20.95 8.29
N ASP A 478 13.90 -21.61 8.78
CA ASP A 478 13.14 -21.23 9.99
C ASP A 478 13.89 -21.48 11.32
N GLY A 479 15.11 -22.03 11.27
CA GLY A 479 15.95 -22.29 12.43
C GLY A 479 15.66 -23.63 13.13
N CYS A 480 14.72 -24.43 12.65
CA CYS A 480 14.50 -25.78 13.17
C CYS A 480 15.55 -26.77 12.64
N SER A 481 15.78 -27.84 13.39
CA SER A 481 16.66 -28.92 12.94
C SER A 481 16.00 -29.67 11.76
N VAL A 482 16.79 -30.19 10.82
CA VAL A 482 16.25 -31.08 9.78
C VAL A 482 15.67 -32.38 10.33
N SER A 483 15.99 -32.72 11.59
CA SER A 483 15.29 -33.80 12.32
C SER A 483 13.82 -33.51 12.58
N ASP A 484 13.41 -32.23 12.54
CA ASP A 484 12.03 -31.76 12.70
C ASP A 484 11.30 -31.66 11.34
N ALA A 485 11.85 -32.30 10.31
CA ALA A 485 11.17 -32.46 9.03
C ALA A 485 9.90 -33.28 9.22
N TYR A 486 8.84 -32.91 8.49
CA TYR A 486 7.60 -33.65 8.50
C TYR A 486 7.82 -35.08 8.00
N GLU A 487 7.21 -36.06 8.66
CA GLU A 487 7.33 -37.45 8.24
C GLU A 487 6.76 -37.64 6.82
N GLY A 488 7.29 -38.59 6.05
CA GLY A 488 6.76 -38.84 4.71
C GLY A 488 5.56 -39.77 4.76
N TYR A 489 4.48 -39.42 4.05
CA TYR A 489 3.36 -40.32 3.79
C TYR A 489 3.03 -40.33 2.29
N LYS A 490 2.85 -41.53 1.73
CA LYS A 490 2.26 -41.68 0.38
C LYS A 490 0.85 -41.10 0.40
N ALA A 491 0.38 -40.56 -0.71
CA ALA A 491 -0.96 -40.00 -0.79
C ALA A 491 -1.80 -40.61 -1.92
N SER A 492 -3.04 -40.97 -1.61
CA SER A 492 -4.06 -41.31 -2.60
C SER A 492 -4.76 -40.04 -3.08
N VAL A 493 -5.05 -39.97 -4.38
CA VAL A 493 -5.74 -38.82 -4.98
C VAL A 493 -7.10 -39.23 -5.54
N ASP A 494 -8.15 -38.52 -5.15
CA ASP A 494 -9.51 -38.69 -5.65
C ASP A 494 -10.03 -37.42 -6.34
N ILE A 495 -10.97 -37.61 -7.27
CA ILE A 495 -11.80 -36.53 -7.81
C ILE A 495 -12.83 -36.09 -6.75
N THR A 496 -13.02 -34.77 -6.61
CA THR A 496 -14.12 -34.20 -5.82
C THR A 496 -14.58 -32.84 -6.36
N VAL A 497 -15.57 -32.23 -5.73
CA VAL A 497 -16.06 -30.89 -6.04
C VAL A 497 -15.83 -30.00 -4.84
N SER A 498 -15.22 -28.83 -5.04
CA SER A 498 -15.12 -27.81 -3.99
C SER A 498 -16.15 -26.71 -4.22
N LEU A 499 -16.88 -26.35 -3.17
CA LEU A 499 -17.94 -25.35 -3.18
C LEU A 499 -17.46 -24.02 -2.58
N PRO A 500 -18.04 -22.88 -2.98
CA PRO A 500 -17.65 -21.58 -2.45
C PRO A 500 -18.06 -21.43 -0.98
N ASN A 501 -17.21 -20.84 -0.16
CA ASN A 501 -17.62 -20.47 1.20
C ASN A 501 -18.75 -19.43 1.16
N LEU A 502 -19.89 -19.76 1.79
CA LEU A 502 -21.05 -18.88 1.87
C LEU A 502 -21.05 -17.95 3.09
N TYR A 503 -20.13 -18.17 4.03
CA TYR A 503 -19.99 -17.34 5.23
C TYR A 503 -19.72 -15.88 4.86
N ASN A 504 -20.56 -14.97 5.38
CA ASN A 504 -20.48 -13.52 5.15
C ASN A 504 -20.51 -13.12 3.65
N ALA A 505 -21.08 -13.96 2.77
CA ALA A 505 -21.14 -13.71 1.34
C ALA A 505 -22.07 -12.53 0.94
N GLY A 506 -22.87 -12.02 1.88
CA GLY A 506 -23.79 -10.89 1.70
C GLY A 506 -23.14 -9.53 1.40
N ASN A 507 -21.83 -9.38 1.58
CA ASN A 507 -21.09 -8.14 1.32
C ASN A 507 -20.75 -7.91 -0.18
N GLY A 508 -21.63 -8.36 -1.09
CA GLY A 508 -21.51 -8.11 -2.53
C GLY A 508 -20.76 -9.18 -3.33
N ARG A 509 -20.42 -10.33 -2.74
CA ARG A 509 -19.81 -11.47 -3.47
C ARG A 509 -20.82 -12.25 -4.32
N LEU A 510 -22.06 -12.36 -3.85
CA LEU A 510 -23.14 -13.07 -4.54
C LEU A 510 -24.24 -12.08 -4.91
N LEU A 511 -24.27 -11.66 -6.18
CA LEU A 511 -25.20 -10.68 -6.74
C LEU A 511 -26.05 -11.29 -7.87
N GLY A 512 -27.13 -10.61 -8.23
CA GLY A 512 -28.00 -11.05 -9.33
C GLY A 512 -28.62 -12.42 -9.09
N GLU A 513 -28.46 -13.33 -10.05
CA GLU A 513 -29.01 -14.70 -9.99
C GLU A 513 -28.37 -15.56 -8.90
N ASP A 514 -27.16 -15.22 -8.45
CA ASP A 514 -26.44 -15.98 -7.40
C ASP A 514 -26.85 -15.56 -5.98
N ALA A 515 -27.56 -14.44 -5.83
CA ALA A 515 -28.03 -13.96 -4.53
C ALA A 515 -28.96 -14.97 -3.82
N MET A 516 -29.53 -15.92 -4.55
CA MET A 516 -30.32 -17.01 -3.97
C MET A 516 -29.51 -17.92 -3.03
N LEU A 517 -28.19 -18.02 -3.20
CA LEU A 517 -27.33 -18.78 -2.29
C LEU A 517 -27.25 -18.14 -0.90
N LEU A 518 -27.55 -16.83 -0.78
CA LEU A 518 -27.65 -16.15 0.51
C LEU A 518 -28.85 -16.62 1.34
N GLU A 519 -29.79 -17.37 0.74
CA GLU A 519 -30.84 -18.05 1.51
C GLU A 519 -30.24 -19.13 2.43
N ILE A 520 -29.19 -19.82 1.97
CA ILE A 520 -28.51 -20.88 2.74
C ILE A 520 -27.85 -20.30 3.99
N ASP A 521 -27.21 -19.14 3.87
CA ASP A 521 -26.54 -18.47 5.00
C ASP A 521 -27.52 -17.86 6.02
N ARG A 522 -28.79 -17.68 5.65
CA ARG A 522 -29.84 -17.05 6.49
C ARG A 522 -30.80 -18.05 7.14
N ASP A 523 -30.68 -19.33 6.81
CA ASP A 523 -31.54 -20.40 7.29
C ASP A 523 -30.67 -21.50 7.92
N ASP A 524 -30.77 -21.67 9.23
CA ASP A 524 -29.95 -22.61 10.00
C ASP A 524 -30.06 -24.05 9.46
N THR A 525 -31.24 -24.47 8.98
CA THR A 525 -31.44 -25.83 8.47
C THR A 525 -30.75 -26.03 7.12
N LEU A 526 -30.84 -25.03 6.22
CA LEU A 526 -30.12 -25.06 4.95
C LEU A 526 -28.61 -24.96 5.17
N GLN A 527 -28.16 -24.18 6.15
CA GLN A 527 -26.77 -24.04 6.50
C GLN A 527 -26.19 -25.37 7.02
N GLU A 528 -26.89 -26.06 7.92
CA GLU A 528 -26.50 -27.40 8.38
C GLU A 528 -26.44 -28.41 7.22
N ALA A 529 -27.43 -28.42 6.32
CA ALA A 529 -27.43 -29.27 5.14
C ALA A 529 -26.27 -28.95 4.18
N TYR A 530 -25.92 -27.67 4.04
CA TYR A 530 -24.80 -27.23 3.22
C TYR A 530 -23.46 -27.67 3.81
N TRP A 531 -23.29 -27.56 5.13
CA TRP A 531 -22.09 -28.05 5.79
C TRP A 531 -21.95 -29.57 5.71
N ALA A 532 -23.05 -30.31 5.80
CA ALA A 532 -23.05 -31.76 5.59
C ALA A 532 -22.68 -32.13 4.14
N LEU A 533 -23.13 -31.34 3.16
CA LEU A 533 -22.73 -31.47 1.76
C LEU A 533 -21.23 -31.21 1.58
N GLU A 534 -20.71 -30.10 2.11
CA GLU A 534 -19.27 -29.80 2.05
C GLU A 534 -18.44 -30.90 2.71
N ALA A 535 -18.88 -31.40 3.86
CA ALA A 535 -18.26 -32.49 4.59
C ALA A 535 -18.23 -33.79 3.75
N GLU A 536 -19.33 -34.14 3.07
CA GLU A 536 -19.38 -35.28 2.16
C GLU A 536 -18.40 -35.12 0.98
N LEU A 537 -18.37 -33.94 0.36
CA LEU A 537 -17.50 -33.65 -0.79
C LEU A 537 -16.02 -33.61 -0.39
N ALA A 538 -15.68 -32.98 0.74
CA ALA A 538 -14.34 -33.07 1.34
C ALA A 538 -14.04 -34.50 1.81
N GLY A 539 -15.07 -35.30 2.09
CA GLY A 539 -15.03 -36.69 2.52
C GLY A 539 -14.57 -36.86 3.96
N ASP A 540 -15.05 -36.01 4.86
CA ASP A 540 -14.91 -36.20 6.31
C ASP A 540 -16.25 -35.97 6.99
N GLY A 541 -16.58 -36.78 8.00
CA GLY A 541 -17.88 -36.74 8.68
C GLY A 541 -17.99 -35.66 9.75
N GLU A 542 -16.87 -35.06 10.21
CA GLU A 542 -16.87 -34.19 11.39
C GLU A 542 -15.97 -32.94 11.32
N ARG A 543 -14.96 -32.82 10.43
CA ARG A 543 -14.13 -31.61 10.29
C ARG A 543 -14.13 -31.03 8.87
N ARG A 544 -14.29 -29.71 8.76
CA ARG A 544 -14.31 -28.98 7.47
C ARG A 544 -13.01 -29.04 6.65
N ASN A 545 -11.90 -29.56 7.21
CA ASN A 545 -10.56 -29.42 6.63
C ASN A 545 -9.68 -30.69 6.74
N ALA A 546 -10.22 -31.90 6.83
CA ALA A 546 -9.38 -33.10 7.10
C ALA A 546 -8.69 -33.71 5.87
N ALA A 547 -8.72 -33.06 4.71
CA ALA A 547 -7.99 -33.53 3.53
C ALA A 547 -7.29 -32.37 2.84
N HIS A 548 -6.11 -32.65 2.27
CA HIS A 548 -5.44 -31.69 1.42
C HIS A 548 -6.17 -31.59 0.08
N LEU A 549 -6.24 -30.40 -0.50
CA LEU A 549 -7.05 -30.13 -1.69
C LEU A 549 -6.24 -29.40 -2.76
N MET A 550 -6.59 -29.62 -4.02
CA MET A 550 -6.10 -28.84 -5.15
C MET A 550 -7.26 -28.24 -5.93
N ASN A 551 -7.05 -27.04 -6.49
CA ASN A 551 -8.08 -26.26 -7.19
C ASN A 551 -9.37 -26.16 -6.36
N ALA A 552 -9.24 -25.79 -5.09
CA ALA A 552 -10.34 -25.72 -4.14
C ALA A 552 -10.53 -24.32 -3.57
N HIS A 553 -11.76 -24.01 -3.20
CA HIS A 553 -12.05 -22.90 -2.30
C HIS A 553 -11.46 -23.22 -0.92
N VAL A 554 -10.97 -22.18 -0.25
CA VAL A 554 -10.42 -22.27 1.09
C VAL A 554 -11.35 -21.51 2.02
N PHE A 555 -11.72 -22.14 3.13
CA PHE A 555 -12.43 -21.44 4.20
C PHE A 555 -11.48 -20.46 4.87
N THR A 556 -11.89 -19.19 4.97
CA THR A 556 -11.17 -18.17 5.73
C THR A 556 -12.14 -17.43 6.64
N GLN A 557 -11.70 -17.13 7.86
CA GLN A 557 -12.35 -16.15 8.74
C GLN A 557 -12.03 -14.73 8.27
N HIS A 558 -10.90 -14.55 7.59
CA HIS A 558 -10.40 -13.29 7.04
C HIS A 558 -10.44 -13.24 5.50
N GLU A 559 -9.55 -12.44 4.91
CA GLU A 559 -9.36 -12.31 3.47
C GLU A 559 -8.92 -13.66 2.86
N ASN A 560 -9.55 -14.06 1.74
CA ASN A 560 -9.25 -15.36 1.13
C ASN A 560 -7.86 -15.36 0.43
N PRO A 561 -7.25 -16.54 0.18
CA PRO A 561 -5.91 -16.63 -0.39
C PRO A 561 -5.74 -15.88 -1.72
N GLN A 562 -6.77 -15.88 -2.55
CA GLN A 562 -6.76 -15.19 -3.84
C GLN A 562 -6.72 -13.66 -3.71
N GLU A 563 -7.44 -13.10 -2.75
CA GLU A 563 -7.44 -11.67 -2.46
C GLU A 563 -6.09 -11.25 -1.87
N GLN A 564 -5.51 -12.06 -0.99
CA GLN A 564 -4.15 -11.84 -0.47
C GLN A 564 -3.12 -11.86 -1.60
N ALA A 565 -3.16 -12.88 -2.46
CA ALA A 565 -2.28 -12.98 -3.63
C ALA A 565 -2.46 -11.79 -4.60
N SER A 566 -3.70 -11.39 -4.86
CA SER A 566 -4.04 -10.24 -5.69
C SER A 566 -3.49 -8.93 -5.12
N ARG A 567 -3.56 -8.75 -3.80
CA ARG A 567 -3.04 -7.56 -3.12
C ARG A 567 -1.51 -7.49 -3.21
N GLU A 568 -0.82 -8.61 -3.01
CA GLU A 568 0.64 -8.65 -2.88
C GLU A 568 1.36 -8.79 -4.22
N LYS A 569 0.83 -9.62 -5.12
CA LYS A 569 1.44 -9.91 -6.43
C LYS A 569 0.71 -9.22 -7.59
N GLY A 570 -0.47 -8.66 -7.37
CA GLY A 570 -1.32 -8.07 -8.40
C GLY A 570 -2.30 -9.07 -9.03
N GLY A 571 -3.03 -8.64 -10.06
CA GLY A 571 -3.98 -9.46 -10.81
C GLY A 571 -5.34 -9.47 -10.13
N LEU A 572 -6.39 -9.83 -10.85
CA LEU A 572 -7.72 -9.87 -10.23
C LEU A 572 -7.84 -11.11 -9.34
N PRO A 573 -8.46 -11.03 -8.15
CA PRO A 573 -8.59 -12.18 -7.25
C PRO A 573 -9.19 -13.42 -7.93
N VAL A 574 -10.16 -13.23 -8.83
CA VAL A 574 -10.81 -14.32 -9.57
C VAL A 574 -9.86 -15.09 -10.51
N GLU A 575 -8.73 -14.48 -10.88
CA GLU A 575 -7.71 -15.06 -11.77
C GLU A 575 -6.66 -15.88 -11.00
N TRP A 576 -6.71 -15.86 -9.67
CA TRP A 576 -5.86 -16.68 -8.81
C TRP A 576 -6.50 -18.03 -8.52
N VAL A 577 -5.70 -19.09 -8.65
CA VAL A 577 -6.08 -20.49 -8.45
C VAL A 577 -5.31 -21.04 -7.26
N ASN A 578 -6.00 -21.67 -6.32
CA ASN A 578 -5.37 -22.36 -5.20
C ASN A 578 -4.83 -23.70 -5.70
N LEU A 579 -3.52 -23.77 -5.94
CA LEU A 579 -2.83 -24.91 -6.52
C LEU A 579 -2.83 -26.11 -5.57
N LEU A 580 -2.47 -25.87 -4.31
CA LEU A 580 -2.47 -26.88 -3.25
C LEU A 580 -2.78 -26.22 -1.90
N THR A 581 -3.74 -26.76 -1.18
CA THR A 581 -4.10 -26.40 0.20
C THR A 581 -3.79 -27.58 1.10
N LEU A 582 -2.87 -27.38 2.04
CA LEU A 582 -2.46 -28.34 3.04
C LEU A 582 -3.15 -27.99 4.36
N CYS A 583 -3.95 -28.91 4.87
CA CYS A 583 -4.52 -28.77 6.21
C CYS A 583 -3.58 -29.34 7.26
N SER A 584 -3.74 -28.87 8.51
CA SER A 584 -3.11 -29.51 9.65
C SER A 584 -3.57 -30.98 9.74
N ASP A 585 -2.60 -31.89 9.76
CA ASP A 585 -2.82 -33.34 9.66
C ASP A 585 -1.87 -34.05 10.62
N GLY A 586 -2.38 -35.00 11.39
CA GLY A 586 -1.58 -35.83 12.29
C GLY A 586 -0.56 -36.71 11.55
N ASN A 587 -0.81 -37.02 10.27
CA ASN A 587 0.12 -37.70 9.37
C ASN A 587 0.22 -36.82 8.11
N PRO A 588 1.28 -36.02 7.91
CA PRO A 588 2.65 -36.21 8.39
C PRO A 588 3.03 -35.49 9.70
N GLY A 589 2.05 -34.95 10.44
CA GLY A 589 2.31 -34.10 11.61
C GLY A 589 2.35 -32.62 11.25
N PHE A 590 1.68 -32.21 10.18
CA PHE A 590 1.46 -30.79 9.89
C PHE A 590 0.63 -30.15 11.00
N CYS A 591 1.17 -29.08 11.56
CA CYS A 591 0.48 -28.21 12.48
C CYS A 591 0.72 -26.78 12.00
N PHE A 592 -0.24 -26.24 11.26
CA PHE A 592 -0.23 -24.85 10.84
C PHE A 592 -0.95 -24.03 11.91
N TRP A 593 -0.19 -23.55 12.89
CA TRP A 593 -0.71 -22.81 14.04
C TRP A 593 -1.84 -23.57 14.76
N ASP A 594 -2.99 -22.94 15.07
CA ASP A 594 -4.11 -23.58 15.76
C ASP A 594 -5.01 -24.34 14.76
N ALA A 595 -4.47 -25.46 14.25
CA ALA A 595 -5.14 -26.37 13.32
C ALA A 595 -5.59 -25.71 12.00
N GLY A 596 -4.76 -24.81 11.50
CA GLY A 596 -4.98 -24.04 10.28
C GLY A 596 -4.69 -24.79 8.96
N THR A 597 -4.69 -24.01 7.89
CA THR A 597 -4.40 -24.43 6.51
C THR A 597 -3.33 -23.56 5.87
N PHE A 598 -2.44 -24.17 5.11
CA PHE A 598 -1.39 -23.52 4.31
C PHE A 598 -1.71 -23.70 2.84
N THR A 599 -1.88 -22.61 2.09
CA THR A 599 -2.31 -22.66 0.68
C THR A 599 -1.26 -22.04 -0.22
N PHE A 600 -0.94 -22.72 -1.32
CA PHE A 600 -0.17 -22.21 -2.45
C PHE A 600 -1.14 -21.76 -3.55
N SER A 601 -1.05 -20.51 -3.98
CA SER A 601 -1.89 -19.90 -5.02
C SER A 601 -1.06 -19.44 -6.22
N ILE A 602 -1.56 -19.68 -7.42
CA ILE A 602 -0.92 -19.31 -8.68
C ILE A 602 -1.90 -18.56 -9.56
N HIS A 603 -1.45 -17.55 -10.30
CA HIS A 603 -2.29 -16.89 -11.28
C HIS A 603 -2.53 -17.80 -12.50
N GLU A 604 -3.74 -17.80 -13.05
CA GLU A 604 -4.16 -18.68 -14.14
C GLU A 604 -3.28 -18.57 -15.40
N LYS A 605 -2.76 -17.37 -15.69
CA LYS A 605 -1.86 -17.10 -16.82
C LYS A 605 -0.49 -17.76 -16.65
N ASP A 606 0.09 -17.70 -15.45
CA ASP A 606 1.38 -18.33 -15.15
C ASP A 606 1.25 -19.85 -15.17
N LEU A 607 0.15 -20.36 -14.62
CA LEU A 607 -0.18 -21.78 -14.70
C LEU A 607 -0.32 -22.26 -16.15
N ALA A 608 -0.97 -21.48 -17.02
CA ALA A 608 -1.07 -21.78 -18.45
C ALA A 608 0.29 -21.76 -19.18
N LEU A 609 1.24 -20.95 -18.70
CA LEU A 609 2.62 -20.95 -19.19
C LEU A 609 3.47 -22.08 -18.59
N GLY A 610 3.01 -22.75 -17.53
CA GLY A 610 3.80 -23.68 -16.74
C GLY A 610 4.91 -23.00 -15.93
N ASP A 611 4.79 -21.71 -15.65
CA ASP A 611 5.73 -20.93 -14.85
C ASP A 611 5.25 -20.89 -13.39
N PHE A 612 5.97 -21.57 -12.50
CA PHE A 612 5.63 -21.64 -11.08
C PHE A 612 6.47 -20.67 -10.22
N SER A 613 7.21 -19.74 -10.83
CA SER A 613 8.11 -18.82 -10.13
C SER A 613 7.40 -17.74 -9.31
N ARG A 614 6.12 -17.47 -9.58
CA ARG A 614 5.33 -16.40 -8.94
C ARG A 614 4.20 -16.92 -8.04
N VAL A 615 4.34 -18.14 -7.53
CA VAL A 615 3.40 -18.70 -6.55
C VAL A 615 3.37 -17.83 -5.29
N HIS A 616 2.17 -17.55 -4.82
CA HIS A 616 1.87 -16.90 -3.55
C HIS A 616 1.49 -17.95 -2.51
N TRP A 617 1.63 -17.64 -1.22
CA TRP A 617 1.14 -18.51 -0.16
C TRP A 617 0.28 -17.75 0.84
N SER A 618 -0.59 -18.46 1.53
CA SER A 618 -1.37 -17.91 2.64
C SER A 618 -1.52 -18.97 3.72
N LEU A 619 -1.44 -18.56 4.98
CA LEU A 619 -1.78 -19.39 6.13
C LEU A 619 -3.00 -18.81 6.82
N GLU A 620 -3.98 -19.66 7.10
CA GLU A 620 -5.18 -19.32 7.86
C GLU A 620 -5.28 -20.25 9.06
N SER A 621 -5.55 -19.70 10.24
CA SER A 621 -5.72 -20.43 11.51
C SER A 621 -6.93 -19.87 12.27
N SER A 622 -7.44 -20.64 13.24
CA SER A 622 -8.51 -20.20 14.14
C SER A 622 -8.08 -19.09 15.10
#